data_AF-A0A1I7D0W2-F1
#
_entry.id   AF-A0A1I7D0W2-F1
#
_cell.length_a   1.000
_cell.length_b   1.000
_cell.length_c   1.000
_cell.angle_alpha   90.00
_cell.angle_beta   90.00
_cell.angle_gamma   90.00
#
_symmetry.space_group_name_H-M   'P 1'
#
loop_
_entity.id
_entity.type
_entity.pdbx_description
1 polymer ?
#
loop_
_entity_poly.entity_id
_entity_poly.type
_entity_poly.pdbx_seq_one_letter_code
_entity_poly.pdbx_strand_id
1 'polypeptide(L)'
;MFKPGHLHRVNRDEADGQPVYSVDLYYHIKFLPDGNRKLVMTMLGNVAGEAFQEEFELSKEEAPNFGSVASRIAQKYGLPTQTGLIAKNHDEYDQMFADIRSKLEAPEPLPVSAAPAMTVDRYIPGHLHRVNLVATKDRPAFNVDIYYDVVQDPAEGKMLHIELIGQVSGTSFEESFKLHSDTAYNFASVITRAAHKHGIPVNQSLIMRNHKEYDLMFADIRKRLDLHAGDPINLDHLDSDGL
;
A
#
# COMPACT_ATOMS: atom_id res chain seq x y z
N MET A 1 14.52 -0.40 -13.28
CA MET A 1 14.10 -1.79 -13.08
C MET A 1 12.61 -1.80 -12.80
N PHE A 2 11.86 -2.40 -13.71
CA PHE A 2 10.43 -2.60 -13.59
C PHE A 2 10.08 -3.90 -12.84
N LYS A 3 8.99 -3.84 -12.06
CA LYS A 3 8.28 -4.97 -11.47
C LYS A 3 6.76 -4.67 -11.56
N PRO A 4 5.87 -5.66 -11.65
CA PRO A 4 4.43 -5.39 -11.59
C PRO A 4 4.07 -4.54 -10.35
N GLY A 5 3.36 -3.43 -10.55
CA GLY A 5 3.00 -2.47 -9.50
C GLY A 5 4.09 -1.47 -9.09
N HIS A 6 5.32 -1.56 -9.63
CA HIS A 6 6.44 -0.71 -9.22
C HIS A 6 7.51 -0.51 -10.31
N LEU A 7 7.95 0.73 -10.49
CA LEU A 7 9.08 1.08 -11.33
C LEU A 7 10.13 1.82 -10.51
N HIS A 8 11.34 1.29 -10.44
CA HIS A 8 12.49 1.97 -9.85
C HIS A 8 13.41 2.51 -10.94
N ARG A 9 13.76 3.79 -10.87
CA ARG A 9 14.70 4.48 -11.77
C ARG A 9 15.78 5.15 -10.95
N VAL A 10 17.03 4.89 -11.28
CA VAL A 10 18.16 5.54 -10.62
C VAL A 10 19.15 5.99 -11.68
N ASN A 11 19.65 7.21 -11.54
CA ASN A 11 20.87 7.67 -12.18
C ASN A 11 21.91 7.95 -11.10
N ARG A 12 23.06 7.26 -11.17
CA ARG A 12 24.12 7.34 -10.16
C ARG A 12 25.34 8.14 -10.63
N ASP A 13 25.40 8.50 -11.90
CA ASP A 13 26.53 9.23 -12.48
C ASP A 13 26.10 10.64 -12.87
N GLU A 14 26.85 11.65 -12.44
CA GLU A 14 26.81 13.02 -12.97
C GLU A 14 27.51 13.11 -14.35
N ALA A 15 27.45 12.06 -15.15
CA ALA A 15 27.95 12.11 -16.52
C ALA A 15 26.97 12.93 -17.37
N ASP A 16 27.50 13.87 -18.16
CA ASP A 16 26.75 14.71 -19.12
C ASP A 16 25.65 15.62 -18.54
N GLY A 17 25.87 16.18 -17.34
CA GLY A 17 25.01 17.24 -16.80
C GLY A 17 23.60 16.78 -16.41
N GLN A 18 23.38 15.47 -16.26
CA GLN A 18 22.16 14.93 -15.66
C GLN A 18 22.30 14.88 -14.13
N PRO A 19 21.25 15.26 -13.37
CA PRO A 19 21.29 15.17 -11.93
C PRO A 19 21.33 13.69 -11.50
N VAL A 20 21.99 13.42 -10.38
CA VAL A 20 21.79 12.17 -9.63
C VAL A 20 20.35 12.15 -9.15
N TYR A 21 19.63 11.08 -9.47
CA TYR A 21 18.26 10.91 -9.01
C TYR A 21 17.93 9.45 -8.69
N SER A 22 16.95 9.28 -7.82
CA SER A 22 16.26 8.01 -7.57
C SER A 22 14.77 8.29 -7.61
N VAL A 23 14.01 7.54 -8.39
CA VAL A 23 12.55 7.65 -8.48
C VAL A 23 11.93 6.27 -8.40
N ASP A 24 11.01 6.13 -7.47
CA ASP A 24 10.15 4.98 -7.28
C ASP A 24 8.71 5.36 -7.63
N LEU A 25 8.19 4.73 -8.67
CA LEU A 25 6.82 4.93 -9.13
C LEU A 25 6.01 3.66 -8.84
N TYR A 26 5.05 3.79 -7.95
CA TYR A 26 4.13 2.73 -7.57
C TYR A 26 2.79 2.95 -8.22
N TYR A 27 2.06 1.87 -8.51
CA TYR A 27 0.72 1.98 -9.04
C TYR A 27 -0.20 0.84 -8.62
N HIS A 28 -1.47 1.17 -8.40
CA HIS A 28 -2.54 0.22 -8.08
C HIS A 28 -3.86 0.66 -8.71
N ILE A 29 -4.83 -0.26 -8.77
CA ILE A 29 -6.19 0.06 -9.23
C ILE A 29 -7.10 0.26 -8.02
N LYS A 30 -7.77 1.39 -7.97
CA LYS A 30 -8.77 1.73 -6.97
C LYS A 30 -10.16 1.51 -7.56
N PHE A 31 -10.95 0.68 -6.90
CA PHE A 31 -12.35 0.44 -7.25
C PHE A 31 -13.22 1.55 -6.62
N LEU A 32 -14.09 2.13 -7.43
CA LEU A 32 -15.00 3.18 -6.99
C LEU A 32 -16.40 2.59 -6.74
N PRO A 33 -17.20 3.17 -5.82
CA PRO A 33 -18.53 2.64 -5.48
C PRO A 33 -19.54 2.62 -6.64
N ASP A 34 -19.28 3.37 -7.70
CA ASP A 34 -20.09 3.43 -8.93
C ASP A 34 -19.71 2.34 -9.95
N GLY A 35 -18.82 1.42 -9.57
CA GLY A 35 -18.29 0.37 -10.45
C GLY A 35 -17.16 0.85 -11.37
N ASN A 36 -16.79 2.13 -11.32
CA ASN A 36 -15.65 2.65 -12.06
C ASN A 36 -14.34 2.30 -11.37
N ARG A 37 -13.24 2.52 -12.11
CA ARG A 37 -11.89 2.20 -11.65
C ARG A 37 -10.95 3.32 -12.00
N LYS A 38 -9.99 3.57 -11.10
CA LYS A 38 -8.92 4.52 -11.32
C LYS A 38 -7.57 3.86 -11.12
N LEU A 39 -6.62 4.23 -11.97
CA LEU A 39 -5.21 3.95 -11.75
C LEU A 39 -4.68 5.02 -10.78
N VAL A 40 -4.28 4.60 -9.59
CA VAL A 40 -3.63 5.47 -8.61
C VAL A 40 -2.14 5.25 -8.72
N MET A 41 -1.38 6.32 -8.86
CA MET A 41 0.08 6.27 -8.95
C MET A 41 0.71 7.15 -7.88
N THR A 42 1.69 6.59 -7.17
CA THR A 42 2.48 7.30 -6.17
C THR A 42 3.93 7.37 -6.65
N MET A 43 4.45 8.57 -6.83
CA MET A 43 5.83 8.82 -7.19
C MET A 43 6.59 9.31 -5.96
N LEU A 44 7.63 8.59 -5.58
CA LEU A 44 8.62 9.02 -4.60
C LEU A 44 9.90 9.27 -5.35
N GLY A 45 10.55 10.40 -5.12
CA GLY A 45 11.84 10.64 -5.75
C GLY A 45 12.79 11.44 -4.90
N ASN A 46 14.04 11.40 -5.29
CA ASN A 46 15.11 12.25 -4.81
C ASN A 46 15.88 12.75 -6.02
N VAL A 47 16.04 14.06 -6.16
CA VAL A 47 16.77 14.70 -7.27
C VAL A 47 17.78 15.65 -6.66
N ALA A 48 19.05 15.47 -6.96
CA ALA A 48 20.13 16.31 -6.43
C ALA A 48 20.10 16.47 -4.89
N GLY A 49 19.59 15.46 -4.16
CA GLY A 49 19.45 15.47 -2.70
C GLY A 49 18.09 15.92 -2.19
N GLU A 50 17.23 16.51 -3.02
CA GLU A 50 15.89 16.95 -2.64
C GLU A 50 14.86 15.84 -2.84
N ALA A 51 14.24 15.40 -1.74
CA ALA A 51 13.19 14.39 -1.77
C ALA A 51 11.83 15.00 -2.15
N PHE A 52 11.05 14.29 -2.95
CA PHE A 52 9.69 14.64 -3.31
C PHE A 52 8.75 13.44 -3.27
N GLN A 53 7.47 13.72 -3.06
CA GLN A 53 6.39 12.75 -3.12
C GLN A 53 5.21 13.38 -3.86
N GLU A 54 4.65 12.66 -4.83
CA GLU A 54 3.46 13.04 -5.58
C GLU A 54 2.53 11.85 -5.72
N GLU A 55 1.23 12.12 -5.70
CA GLU A 55 0.19 11.14 -5.98
C GLU A 55 -0.75 11.70 -7.03
N PHE A 56 -1.11 10.86 -8.00
CA PHE A 56 -2.05 11.24 -9.03
C PHE A 56 -2.91 10.05 -9.44
N GLU A 57 -4.17 10.35 -9.79
CA GLU A 57 -5.14 9.38 -10.26
C GLU A 57 -5.35 9.58 -11.77
N LEU A 58 -5.55 8.48 -12.49
CA LEU A 58 -5.93 8.48 -13.90
C LEU A 58 -7.18 7.64 -14.09
N SER A 59 -8.13 8.13 -14.90
CA SER A 59 -9.26 7.30 -15.33
C SER A 59 -8.80 6.14 -16.20
N LYS A 60 -9.70 5.20 -16.50
CA LYS A 60 -9.43 4.11 -17.45
C LYS A 60 -9.02 4.63 -18.83
N GLU A 61 -9.64 5.72 -19.28
CA GLU A 61 -9.37 6.38 -20.57
C GLU A 61 -8.03 7.12 -20.55
N GLU A 62 -7.63 7.65 -19.40
CA GLU A 62 -6.38 8.40 -19.22
C GLU A 62 -5.19 7.49 -18.91
N ALA A 63 -5.43 6.29 -18.40
CA ALA A 63 -4.41 5.34 -18.00
C ALA A 63 -3.33 5.10 -19.07
N PRO A 64 -3.61 4.98 -20.39
CA PRO A 64 -2.57 4.87 -21.42
C PRO A 64 -1.58 6.03 -21.49
N ASN A 65 -1.89 7.17 -20.88
CA ASN A 65 -1.03 8.34 -20.82
C ASN A 65 -0.16 8.40 -19.54
N PHE A 66 -0.18 7.35 -18.71
CA PHE A 66 0.52 7.31 -17.42
C PHE A 66 2.00 7.73 -17.50
N GLY A 67 2.73 7.25 -18.50
CA GLY A 67 4.15 7.59 -18.68
C GLY A 67 4.39 9.07 -18.96
N SER A 68 3.51 9.69 -19.75
CA SER A 68 3.56 11.13 -20.03
C SER A 68 3.23 11.95 -18.78
N VAL A 69 2.22 11.53 -18.01
CA VAL A 69 1.82 12.23 -16.78
C VAL A 69 2.92 12.12 -15.72
N ALA A 70 3.46 10.92 -15.49
CA ALA A 70 4.58 10.67 -14.59
C ALA A 70 5.81 11.51 -15.00
N SER A 71 6.18 11.50 -16.29
CA SER A 71 7.34 12.28 -16.76
C SER A 71 7.14 13.78 -16.58
N ARG A 72 5.93 14.29 -16.81
CA ARG A 72 5.59 15.72 -16.59
C ARG A 72 5.67 16.09 -15.11
N ILE A 73 5.21 15.23 -14.21
CA ILE A 73 5.31 15.45 -12.76
C ILE A 73 6.77 15.46 -12.33
N ALA A 74 7.56 14.49 -12.79
CA ALA A 74 8.99 14.41 -12.51
C ALA A 74 9.79 15.65 -12.97
N GLN A 75 9.41 16.25 -14.11
CA GLN A 75 10.03 17.48 -14.59
C GLN A 75 9.84 18.67 -13.63
N LYS A 76 8.70 18.74 -12.91
CA LYS A 76 8.48 19.75 -11.87
C LYS A 76 9.55 19.71 -10.77
N TYR A 77 10.15 18.53 -10.56
CA TYR A 77 11.17 18.26 -9.55
C TYR A 77 12.59 18.22 -10.13
N GLY A 78 12.79 18.72 -11.35
CA GLY A 78 14.13 18.86 -11.94
C GLY A 78 14.67 17.62 -12.65
N LEU A 79 13.86 16.58 -12.89
CA LEU A 79 14.29 15.48 -13.77
C LEU A 79 14.36 15.95 -15.24
N PRO A 80 15.42 15.58 -15.99
CA PRO A 80 15.55 16.01 -17.38
C PRO A 80 14.50 15.37 -18.28
N THR A 81 13.96 16.17 -19.21
CA THR A 81 12.97 15.75 -20.23
C THR A 81 13.47 14.61 -21.11
N GLN A 82 14.78 14.54 -21.35
CA GLN A 82 15.41 13.51 -22.19
C GLN A 82 15.59 12.17 -21.48
N THR A 83 15.53 12.15 -20.14
CA THR A 83 15.77 10.94 -19.35
C THR A 83 14.55 10.05 -19.24
N GLY A 84 13.40 10.46 -19.80
CA GLY A 84 12.18 9.69 -20.01
C GLY A 84 12.00 8.56 -18.99
N LEU A 85 11.55 8.89 -17.76
CA LEU A 85 11.36 7.93 -16.66
C LEU A 85 10.72 6.61 -17.15
N ILE A 86 9.80 6.72 -18.11
CA ILE A 86 9.19 5.62 -18.83
C ILE A 86 9.11 6.04 -20.32
N ALA A 87 10.11 5.69 -21.12
CA ALA A 87 10.05 5.92 -22.56
C ALA A 87 9.08 4.92 -23.21
N LYS A 88 8.18 5.39 -24.08
CA LYS A 88 7.21 4.54 -24.82
C LYS A 88 7.86 3.42 -25.65
N ASN A 89 9.14 3.59 -26.00
CA ASN A 89 9.89 2.64 -26.83
C ASN A 89 10.74 1.68 -25.99
N HIS A 90 10.49 1.58 -24.68
CA HIS A 90 11.23 0.72 -23.78
C HIS A 90 10.38 -0.49 -23.40
N ASP A 91 10.94 -1.69 -23.43
CA ASP A 91 10.23 -2.94 -23.11
C ASP A 91 9.52 -2.93 -21.74
N GLU A 92 10.01 -2.11 -20.80
CA GLU A 92 9.44 -1.94 -19.47
C GLU A 92 8.16 -1.09 -19.50
N TYR A 93 8.03 -0.16 -20.45
CA TYR A 93 6.78 0.56 -20.68
C TYR A 93 5.71 -0.39 -21.18
N ASP A 94 6.03 -1.25 -22.14
CA ASP A 94 5.08 -2.21 -22.69
C ASP A 94 4.65 -3.24 -21.63
N GLN A 95 5.58 -3.70 -20.79
CA GLN A 95 5.28 -4.58 -19.65
C GLN A 95 4.40 -3.88 -18.59
N MET A 96 4.71 -2.63 -18.25
CA MET A 96 3.92 -1.83 -17.30
C MET A 96 2.53 -1.52 -17.85
N PHE A 97 2.43 -1.18 -19.13
CA PHE A 97 1.17 -0.92 -19.81
C PHE A 97 0.32 -2.18 -19.92
N ALA A 98 0.92 -3.33 -20.25
CA ALA A 98 0.22 -4.62 -20.27
C ALA A 98 -0.30 -4.99 -18.88
N ASP A 99 0.47 -4.78 -17.81
CA ASP A 99 0.05 -5.02 -16.42
C ASP A 99 -1.07 -4.07 -15.98
N ILE A 100 -0.95 -2.77 -16.24
CA ILE A 100 -1.99 -1.76 -15.95
C ILE A 100 -3.28 -2.09 -16.70
N ARG A 101 -3.18 -2.39 -17.99
CA ARG A 101 -4.33 -2.74 -18.84
C ARG A 101 -5.00 -4.01 -18.34
N SER A 102 -4.22 -5.05 -18.02
CA SER A 102 -4.73 -6.29 -17.45
C SER A 102 -5.48 -6.04 -16.14
N LYS A 103 -4.95 -5.20 -15.23
CA LYS A 103 -5.60 -4.86 -13.96
C LYS A 103 -6.84 -3.97 -14.13
N LEU A 104 -6.87 -3.10 -15.15
CA LEU A 104 -8.03 -2.27 -15.47
C LEU A 104 -9.17 -3.04 -16.16
N GLU A 105 -8.83 -4.09 -16.93
CA GLU A 105 -9.79 -4.95 -17.64
C GLU A 105 -10.18 -6.21 -16.85
N ALA A 106 -9.42 -6.57 -15.80
CA ALA A 106 -9.72 -7.72 -14.94
C ALA A 106 -11.16 -7.64 -14.41
N PRO A 107 -11.93 -8.73 -14.29
CA PRO A 107 -13.16 -8.70 -13.51
C PRO A 107 -12.88 -8.11 -12.12
N GLU A 108 -13.85 -7.41 -11.52
CA GLU A 108 -13.71 -6.97 -10.13
C GLU A 108 -13.22 -8.17 -9.34
N PRO A 109 -12.06 -8.08 -8.66
CA PRO A 109 -11.48 -9.23 -8.04
C PRO A 109 -12.54 -9.77 -7.09
N LEU A 110 -12.96 -11.01 -7.34
CA LEU A 110 -13.50 -11.82 -6.26
C LEU A 110 -12.50 -11.70 -5.11
N PRO A 111 -12.94 -11.57 -3.85
CA PRO A 111 -12.01 -11.47 -2.75
C PRO A 111 -10.99 -12.62 -2.86
N VAL A 112 -9.72 -12.27 -2.60
CA VAL A 112 -8.44 -13.01 -2.62
C VAL A 112 -7.71 -13.44 -3.91
N SER A 113 -6.48 -12.91 -4.07
CA SER A 113 -5.20 -13.65 -3.90
C SER A 113 -4.08 -13.14 -4.85
N ALA A 114 -2.91 -12.82 -4.27
CA ALA A 114 -1.60 -12.54 -4.89
C ALA A 114 -1.39 -11.20 -5.63
N ALA A 115 -1.18 -10.13 -4.85
CA ALA A 115 -0.35 -8.99 -5.28
C ALA A 115 1.12 -9.45 -5.49
N PRO A 116 1.91 -8.81 -6.38
CA PRO A 116 3.31 -9.16 -6.59
C PRO A 116 4.08 -8.99 -5.28
N ALA A 117 4.89 -10.00 -4.91
CA ALA A 117 5.66 -10.04 -3.67
C ALA A 117 6.56 -8.81 -3.53
N MET A 118 6.05 -7.78 -2.86
CA MET A 118 6.84 -6.63 -2.46
C MET A 118 7.97 -7.12 -1.53
N THR A 119 9.18 -6.66 -1.83
CA THR A 119 10.42 -7.14 -1.18
C THR A 119 10.87 -6.26 -0.02
N VAL A 120 10.15 -5.18 0.25
CA VAL A 120 10.42 -4.23 1.34
C VAL A 120 9.13 -3.86 2.05
N ASP A 121 9.23 -3.61 3.35
CA ASP A 121 8.15 -3.04 4.15
C ASP A 121 7.73 -1.68 3.60
N ARG A 122 6.43 -1.38 3.61
CA ARG A 122 5.92 -0.10 3.12
C ARG A 122 4.60 0.28 3.78
N TYR A 123 4.52 1.53 4.23
CA TYR A 123 3.28 2.14 4.67
C TYR A 123 2.78 3.17 3.66
N ILE A 124 1.47 3.16 3.40
CA ILE A 124 0.72 4.26 2.80
C ILE A 124 -0.62 4.41 3.58
N PRO A 125 -1.28 5.59 3.56
CA PRO A 125 -2.60 5.72 4.18
C PRO A 125 -3.58 4.65 3.66
N GLY A 126 -4.21 3.92 4.58
CA GLY A 126 -5.10 2.78 4.28
C GLY A 126 -4.42 1.44 3.98
N HIS A 127 -3.07 1.35 3.95
CA HIS A 127 -2.38 0.10 3.63
C HIS A 127 -0.97 -0.01 4.24
N LEU A 128 -0.68 -1.18 4.84
CA LEU A 128 0.66 -1.54 5.30
C LEU A 128 1.08 -2.87 4.67
N HIS A 129 2.22 -2.85 3.99
CA HIS A 129 2.91 -4.04 3.50
C HIS A 129 4.04 -4.42 4.46
N ARG A 130 4.13 -5.71 4.80
CA ARG A 130 5.20 -6.29 5.62
C ARG A 130 5.78 -7.53 4.99
N VAL A 131 7.09 -7.63 4.99
CA VAL A 131 7.80 -8.76 4.39
C VAL A 131 9.01 -9.18 5.21
N ASN A 132 9.14 -10.48 5.38
CA ASN A 132 10.40 -11.12 5.77
C ASN A 132 10.77 -12.17 4.72
N LEU A 133 11.80 -11.88 3.92
CA LEU A 133 12.26 -12.80 2.87
C LEU A 133 13.23 -13.86 3.39
N VAL A 134 13.80 -13.66 4.58
CA VAL A 134 14.82 -14.56 5.14
C VAL A 134 14.20 -15.39 6.25
N ALA A 135 13.91 -16.66 5.92
CA ALA A 135 13.52 -17.64 6.93
C ALA A 135 14.74 -18.01 7.80
N THR A 136 14.55 -18.02 9.11
CA THR A 136 15.48 -18.60 10.08
C THR A 136 14.70 -19.57 10.99
N LYS A 137 15.40 -20.34 11.83
CA LYS A 137 14.77 -21.33 12.72
C LYS A 137 13.64 -20.76 13.57
N ASP A 138 13.74 -19.48 13.96
CA ASP A 138 12.77 -18.80 14.83
C ASP A 138 11.97 -17.71 14.11
N ARG A 139 12.19 -17.52 12.79
CA ARG A 139 11.51 -16.48 11.99
C ARG A 139 11.05 -17.06 10.65
N PRO A 140 9.75 -17.26 10.42
CA PRO A 140 9.28 -17.70 9.12
C PRO A 140 9.47 -16.60 8.07
N ALA A 141 9.64 -17.00 6.82
CA ALA A 141 9.47 -16.07 5.71
C ALA A 141 7.97 -15.76 5.56
N PHE A 142 7.64 -14.48 5.38
CA PHE A 142 6.27 -14.05 5.17
C PHE A 142 6.19 -12.82 4.27
N ASN A 143 5.02 -12.62 3.67
CA ASN A 143 4.63 -11.45 2.93
C ASN A 143 3.16 -11.18 3.25
N VAL A 144 2.84 -10.03 3.84
CA VAL A 144 1.50 -9.71 4.32
C VAL A 144 1.15 -8.27 3.98
N ASP A 145 0.00 -8.11 3.32
CA ASP A 145 -0.68 -6.85 3.11
C ASP A 145 -1.80 -6.67 4.13
N ILE A 146 -1.87 -5.48 4.71
CA ILE A 146 -2.88 -5.06 5.68
C ILE A 146 -3.60 -3.87 5.09
N TYR A 147 -4.83 -4.05 4.63
CA TYR A 147 -5.70 -2.98 4.18
C TYR A 147 -6.62 -2.54 5.31
N TYR A 148 -6.89 -1.25 5.41
CA TYR A 148 -7.88 -0.74 6.35
C TYR A 148 -8.63 0.46 5.79
N ASP A 149 -9.95 0.46 5.99
CA ASP A 149 -10.80 1.58 5.64
C ASP A 149 -12.02 1.67 6.54
N VAL A 150 -12.74 2.79 6.45
CA VAL A 150 -13.94 3.02 7.24
C VAL A 150 -15.18 2.59 6.46
N VAL A 151 -15.99 1.75 7.08
CA VAL A 151 -17.26 1.28 6.53
C VAL A 151 -18.42 1.75 7.42
N GLN A 152 -19.57 1.98 6.80
CA GLN A 152 -20.80 2.28 7.52
C GLN A 152 -21.61 0.99 7.67
N ASP A 153 -21.71 0.48 8.89
CA ASP A 153 -22.59 -0.61 9.25
C ASP A 153 -23.98 -0.08 9.63
N PRO A 154 -25.08 -0.66 9.11
CA PRO A 154 -26.43 -0.22 9.44
C PRO A 154 -26.81 -0.37 10.92
N ALA A 155 -26.22 -1.33 11.63
CA ALA A 155 -26.50 -1.59 13.03
C ALA A 155 -25.50 -0.92 13.97
N GLU A 156 -24.21 -1.08 13.66
CA GLU A 156 -23.11 -0.64 14.55
C GLU A 156 -22.59 0.77 14.22
N GLY A 157 -23.03 1.35 13.10
CA GLY A 157 -22.58 2.66 12.67
C GLY A 157 -21.20 2.64 12.00
N LYS A 158 -20.35 3.63 12.32
CA LYS A 158 -19.04 3.78 11.67
C LYS A 158 -18.06 2.76 12.24
N MET A 159 -17.50 1.91 11.41
CA MET A 159 -16.58 0.85 11.80
C MET A 159 -15.28 0.89 11.00
N LEU A 160 -14.18 0.46 11.62
CA LEU A 160 -12.93 0.20 10.94
C LEU A 160 -12.94 -1.21 10.37
N HIS A 161 -12.92 -1.35 9.05
CA HIS A 161 -12.72 -2.63 8.38
C HIS A 161 -11.23 -2.85 8.11
N ILE A 162 -10.74 -4.04 8.44
CA ILE A 162 -9.35 -4.45 8.25
C ILE A 162 -9.33 -5.78 7.50
N GLU A 163 -8.51 -5.86 6.46
CA GLU A 163 -8.25 -7.07 5.69
C GLU A 163 -6.76 -7.39 5.73
N LEU A 164 -6.43 -8.64 6.06
CA LEU A 164 -5.08 -9.19 6.00
C LEU A 164 -5.04 -10.19 4.88
N ILE A 165 -4.12 -10.01 3.94
CA ILE A 165 -3.91 -10.92 2.83
C ILE A 165 -2.42 -11.22 2.78
N GLY A 166 -2.03 -12.49 2.82
CA GLY A 166 -0.61 -12.80 2.84
C GLY A 166 -0.26 -14.25 2.70
N GLN A 167 1.03 -14.52 2.82
CA GLN A 167 1.62 -15.84 2.79
C GLN A 167 2.64 -15.98 3.92
N VAL A 168 2.60 -17.10 4.64
CA VAL A 168 3.58 -17.46 5.68
C VAL A 168 4.15 -18.83 5.35
N SER A 169 5.47 -18.95 5.24
CA SER A 169 6.17 -20.21 4.92
C SER A 169 5.61 -20.95 3.68
N GLY A 170 5.09 -20.21 2.70
CA GLY A 170 4.49 -20.78 1.48
C GLY A 170 2.97 -21.03 1.56
N THR A 171 2.35 -20.92 2.73
CA THR A 171 0.89 -21.06 2.90
C THR A 171 0.20 -19.71 2.84
N SER A 172 -0.71 -19.53 1.89
CA SER A 172 -1.51 -18.31 1.77
C SER A 172 -2.65 -18.28 2.78
N PHE A 173 -2.99 -17.07 3.24
CA PHE A 173 -4.10 -16.83 4.15
C PHE A 173 -4.78 -15.50 3.85
N GLU A 174 -6.03 -15.40 4.27
CA GLU A 174 -6.81 -14.16 4.31
C GLU A 174 -7.66 -14.13 5.57
N GLU A 175 -7.75 -12.95 6.16
CA GLU A 175 -8.62 -12.66 7.30
C GLU A 175 -9.24 -11.28 7.11
N SER A 176 -10.52 -11.13 7.45
CA SER A 176 -11.18 -9.83 7.51
C SER A 176 -11.93 -9.67 8.82
N PHE A 177 -11.89 -8.46 9.36
CA PHE A 177 -12.58 -8.13 10.61
C PHE A 177 -12.96 -6.66 10.63
N LYS A 178 -14.00 -6.36 11.40
CA LYS A 178 -14.45 -5.01 11.67
C LYS A 178 -14.24 -4.69 13.15
N LEU A 179 -13.91 -3.45 13.45
CA LEU A 179 -13.78 -2.93 14.81
C LEU A 179 -14.68 -1.72 14.96
N HIS A 180 -15.27 -1.56 16.14
CA HIS A 180 -16.02 -0.37 16.47
C HIS A 180 -15.07 0.85 16.54
N SER A 181 -15.62 2.05 16.32
CA SER A 181 -14.82 3.28 16.30
C SER A 181 -14.06 3.52 17.62
N ASP A 182 -14.65 3.15 18.75
CA ASP A 182 -14.08 3.30 20.10
C ASP A 182 -13.03 2.24 20.46
N THR A 183 -13.07 1.07 19.83
CA THR A 183 -12.10 -0.02 20.02
C THR A 183 -11.03 -0.04 18.93
N ALA A 184 -11.21 0.72 17.84
CA ALA A 184 -10.34 0.75 16.66
C ALA A 184 -8.85 0.97 16.99
N TYR A 185 -8.54 1.66 18.09
CA TYR A 185 -7.17 1.87 18.58
C TYR A 185 -6.42 0.57 18.92
N ASN A 186 -7.14 -0.54 19.10
CA ASN A 186 -6.60 -1.87 19.36
C ASN A 186 -6.28 -2.67 18.08
N PHE A 187 -6.35 -2.04 16.89
CA PHE A 187 -6.07 -2.67 15.59
C PHE A 187 -4.81 -3.55 15.59
N ALA A 188 -3.71 -3.05 16.17
CA ALA A 188 -2.44 -3.78 16.21
C ALA A 188 -2.54 -5.12 16.95
N SER A 189 -3.33 -5.19 18.03
CA SER A 189 -3.54 -6.42 18.79
C SER A 189 -4.31 -7.45 17.96
N VAL A 190 -5.36 -7.03 17.26
CA VAL A 190 -6.20 -7.90 16.43
C VAL A 190 -5.42 -8.43 15.22
N ILE A 191 -4.68 -7.55 14.54
CA ILE A 191 -3.79 -7.91 13.43
C ILE A 191 -2.71 -8.91 13.89
N THR A 192 -2.10 -8.68 15.06
CA THR A 192 -1.08 -9.59 15.61
C THR A 192 -1.66 -10.97 15.90
N ARG A 193 -2.86 -11.03 16.49
CA ARG A 193 -3.54 -12.30 16.78
C ARG A 193 -3.90 -13.05 15.50
N ALA A 194 -4.42 -12.35 14.50
CA ALA A 194 -4.74 -12.93 13.20
C ALA A 194 -3.48 -13.51 12.53
N ALA A 195 -2.40 -12.73 12.44
CA ALA A 195 -1.11 -13.18 11.91
C ALA A 195 -0.53 -14.39 12.66
N HIS A 196 -0.71 -14.44 13.98
CA HIS A 196 -0.22 -15.55 14.82
C HIS A 196 -0.92 -16.88 14.52
N LYS A 197 -2.22 -16.88 14.20
CA LYS A 197 -2.93 -18.10 13.78
C LYS A 197 -2.30 -18.74 12.54
N HIS A 198 -1.69 -17.91 11.68
CA HIS A 198 -1.05 -18.32 10.43
C HIS A 198 0.46 -18.55 10.56
N GLY A 199 0.99 -18.59 11.80
CA GLY A 199 2.36 -19.01 12.08
C GLY A 199 3.38 -17.88 12.21
N ILE A 200 2.97 -16.61 12.21
CA ILE A 200 3.86 -15.48 12.52
C ILE A 200 4.02 -15.39 14.06
N PRO A 201 5.24 -15.49 14.61
CA PRO A 201 5.45 -15.37 16.05
C PRO A 201 4.99 -14.01 16.60
N VAL A 202 4.40 -13.97 17.79
CA VAL A 202 3.91 -12.71 18.41
C VAL A 202 5.02 -11.66 18.59
N ASN A 203 6.24 -12.11 18.84
CA ASN A 203 7.42 -11.24 18.96
C ASN A 203 7.91 -10.66 17.62
N GLN A 204 7.33 -11.10 16.50
CA GLN A 204 7.51 -10.60 15.13
C GLN A 204 6.20 -9.98 14.62
N SER A 205 5.47 -9.30 15.52
CA SER A 205 4.25 -8.60 15.16
C SER A 205 4.46 -7.73 13.92
N LEU A 206 3.50 -7.81 12.99
CA LEU A 206 3.48 -7.00 11.77
C LEU A 206 3.46 -5.50 12.06
N ILE A 207 3.01 -5.11 13.27
CA ILE A 207 2.92 -3.72 13.72
C ILE A 207 3.49 -3.63 15.14
N MET A 208 4.77 -3.27 15.24
CA MET A 208 5.38 -3.02 16.54
C MET A 208 5.01 -1.62 17.06
N ARG A 209 4.57 -1.54 18.31
CA ARG A 209 4.14 -0.28 18.96
C ARG A 209 5.22 0.79 19.06
N ASN A 210 6.51 0.43 18.94
CA ASN A 210 7.63 1.37 18.98
C ASN A 210 8.11 1.82 17.59
N HIS A 211 7.35 1.51 16.53
CA HIS A 211 7.74 1.81 15.15
C HIS A 211 6.89 2.91 14.56
N LYS A 212 7.53 3.76 13.73
CA LYS A 212 6.92 4.91 13.04
C LYS A 212 5.66 4.54 12.27
N GLU A 213 5.53 3.32 11.76
CA GLU A 213 4.33 2.88 11.04
C GLU A 213 3.09 2.76 11.93
N TYR A 214 3.26 2.41 13.21
CA TYR A 214 2.13 2.36 14.15
C TYR A 214 1.52 3.76 14.31
N ASP A 215 2.36 4.77 14.58
CA ASP A 215 1.89 6.15 14.76
C ASP A 215 1.23 6.69 13.48
N LEU A 216 1.77 6.32 12.32
CA LEU A 216 1.20 6.72 11.02
C LEU A 216 -0.17 6.06 10.78
N MET A 217 -0.31 4.75 11.01
CA MET A 217 -1.60 4.05 10.93
C MET A 217 -2.60 4.62 11.93
N PHE A 218 -2.17 4.84 13.17
CA PHE A 218 -3.01 5.38 14.22
C PHE A 218 -3.56 6.76 13.84
N ALA A 219 -2.70 7.64 13.34
CA ALA A 219 -3.10 8.97 12.90
C ALA A 219 -4.08 8.91 11.71
N ASP A 220 -3.86 8.02 10.75
CA ASP A 220 -4.74 7.86 9.58
C ASP A 220 -6.11 7.28 9.99
N ILE A 221 -6.13 6.21 10.78
CA ILE A 221 -7.37 5.59 11.30
C ILE A 221 -8.19 6.61 12.07
N ARG A 222 -7.55 7.36 12.98
CA ARG A 222 -8.21 8.39 13.78
C ARG A 222 -8.86 9.46 12.89
N LYS A 223 -8.14 9.91 11.86
CA LYS A 223 -8.64 10.91 10.91
C LYS A 223 -9.82 10.38 10.09
N ARG A 224 -9.77 9.13 9.63
CA ARG A 224 -10.86 8.52 8.84
C ARG A 224 -12.12 8.29 9.67
N LEU A 225 -11.95 7.85 10.92
CA LEU A 225 -13.07 7.62 11.84
C LEU A 225 -13.64 8.92 12.43
N ASP A 226 -12.94 10.04 12.28
CA ASP A 226 -13.31 11.34 12.86
C ASP A 226 -13.34 11.30 14.41
N LEU A 227 -12.32 10.66 14.98
CA LEU A 227 -12.21 10.39 16.41
C LEU A 227 -11.50 11.52 17.18
N HIS A 228 -12.11 11.94 18.28
CA HIS A 228 -11.67 13.02 19.15
C HIS A 228 -11.18 12.49 20.50
N ALA A 229 -10.28 13.24 21.14
CA ALA A 229 -9.79 12.87 22.45
C ALA A 229 -10.91 13.09 23.47
N GLY A 230 -11.24 12.06 24.24
CA GLY A 230 -12.34 12.08 25.21
C GLY A 230 -13.65 11.50 24.70
N ASP A 231 -13.67 10.95 23.47
CA ASP A 231 -14.83 10.21 22.98
C ASP A 231 -15.16 9.02 23.93
N PRO A 232 -16.45 8.77 24.19
CA PRO A 232 -16.88 7.71 25.09
C PRO A 232 -16.52 6.34 24.51
N ILE A 233 -16.09 5.43 25.39
CA ILE A 233 -15.81 4.03 25.04
C ILE A 233 -16.97 3.18 25.57
N ASN A 234 -17.59 2.40 24.70
CA ASN A 234 -18.52 1.36 25.08
C ASN A 234 -17.75 0.08 25.42
N LEU A 235 -17.80 -0.34 26.68
CA LEU A 235 -17.06 -1.52 27.13
C LEU A 235 -17.63 -2.82 26.55
N ASP A 236 -18.91 -2.84 26.18
CA ASP A 236 -19.53 -4.02 25.55
C ASP A 236 -18.90 -4.32 24.18
N HIS A 237 -18.28 -3.33 23.53
CA HIS A 237 -17.60 -3.52 22.26
C HIS A 237 -16.26 -4.26 22.38
N LEU A 238 -15.65 -4.30 23.58
CA LEU A 238 -14.40 -5.03 23.78
C LEU A 238 -14.61 -6.52 23.56
N ASP A 239 -15.66 -7.09 24.14
CA ASP A 239 -15.98 -8.51 24.00
C ASP A 239 -16.42 -8.84 22.56
N SER A 240 -17.21 -7.97 21.91
CA SER A 240 -17.71 -8.21 20.54
C SER A 240 -16.61 -8.13 19.47
N ASP A 241 -15.61 -7.26 19.66
CA ASP A 241 -14.42 -7.17 18.82
C ASP A 241 -13.34 -8.20 19.17
N GLY A 242 -13.62 -9.02 20.19
CA GLY A 242 -12.76 -10.08 20.67
C GLY A 242 -11.46 -9.55 21.26
N LEU A 243 -11.49 -8.46 22.03
CA LEU A 243 -10.35 -7.83 22.69
C LEU A 243 -10.18 -8.28 24.14
#